data_AF-A0A4Q5P552-F1
#
_entry.id   AF-A0A4Q5P552-F1
#
_cell.length_a   1.000
_cell.length_b   1.000
_cell.length_c   1.000
_cell.angle_alpha   90.00
_cell.angle_beta   90.00
_cell.angle_gamma   90.00
#
_symmetry.space_group_name_H-M   'P 1'
#
loop_
_entity.id
_entity.type
_entity.pdbx_description
1 polymer ?
#
loop_
_entity_poly.entity_id
_entity_poly.type
_entity_poly.pdbx_seq_one_letter_code
_entity_poly.pdbx_strand_id
1 'polypeptide(L)'
;MKKWGSAARELAIKEREKQLLNFEGLSYIHPAEPQLRMGERSVPPEEVSAAELAQASMKRGRSTNQSGTPGVVRRKGRGNHPGYWTAQSAAGGRWLSKSFSVALFGEDEAKRLAIEERAAHLTQRISQRRSEKDTSASSSGTGPTSRKDND
;
A
#
# COMPACT_ATOMS: atom_id res chain seq x y z
N MET A 1 31.02 -0.40 -41.89
CA MET A 1 30.10 -1.06 -40.93
C MET A 1 29.50 -2.29 -41.59
N LYS A 2 29.77 -3.49 -41.06
CA LYS A 2 29.36 -4.77 -41.65
C LYS A 2 27.86 -5.01 -41.34
N LYS A 3 27.00 -4.96 -42.37
CA LYS A 3 25.54 -5.15 -42.22
C LYS A 3 25.24 -6.64 -42.09
N TRP A 4 25.15 -7.17 -40.87
CA TRP A 4 24.65 -8.51 -40.60
C TRP A 4 23.11 -8.52 -40.72
N GLY A 5 22.58 -8.21 -41.90
CA GLY A 5 21.13 -8.01 -42.09
C GLY A 5 20.37 -9.34 -42.20
N SER A 6 20.68 -10.14 -43.21
CA SER A 6 19.99 -11.41 -43.48
C SER A 6 20.46 -12.54 -42.58
N ALA A 7 21.79 -12.71 -42.45
CA ALA A 7 22.37 -13.80 -41.66
C ALA A 7 22.03 -13.72 -40.16
N ALA A 8 21.97 -12.52 -39.58
CA ALA A 8 21.56 -12.37 -38.18
C ALA A 8 20.06 -12.65 -37.98
N ARG A 9 19.23 -12.26 -38.95
CA ARG A 9 17.79 -12.52 -38.92
C ARG A 9 17.50 -14.02 -38.99
N GLU A 10 18.20 -14.75 -39.85
CA GLU A 10 18.06 -16.21 -39.96
C GLU A 10 18.49 -16.92 -38.68
N LEU A 11 19.60 -16.49 -38.06
CA LEU A 11 20.03 -17.04 -36.78
C LEU A 11 19.02 -16.75 -35.65
N ALA A 12 18.44 -15.56 -35.64
CA ALA A 12 17.41 -15.18 -34.67
C ALA A 12 16.11 -16.01 -34.84
N ILE A 13 15.70 -16.27 -36.08
CA ILE A 13 14.52 -17.12 -36.38
C ILE A 13 14.77 -18.56 -35.93
N LYS A 14 15.92 -19.14 -36.31
CA LYS A 14 16.28 -20.51 -35.90
C LYS A 14 16.35 -20.67 -34.39
N GLU A 15 16.87 -19.68 -33.69
CA GLU A 15 16.94 -19.74 -32.22
C GLU A 15 15.55 -19.58 -31.58
N ARG A 16 14.68 -18.76 -32.18
CA ARG A 16 13.29 -18.62 -31.74
C ARG A 16 12.50 -19.92 -31.93
N GLU A 17 12.72 -20.63 -33.03
CA GLU A 17 12.11 -21.94 -33.30
C GLU A 17 12.51 -22.98 -32.24
N LYS A 18 13.80 -23.02 -31.85
CA LYS A 18 14.24 -23.88 -30.74
C LYS A 18 13.58 -23.51 -29.41
N GLN A 19 13.46 -22.22 -29.11
CA GLN A 19 12.77 -21.78 -27.90
C GLN A 19 11.31 -22.24 -27.90
N LEU A 20 10.60 -22.09 -29.01
CA LEU A 20 9.20 -22.51 -29.13
C LEU A 20 9.02 -24.02 -28.96
N LEU A 21 9.92 -24.84 -29.50
CA LEU A 21 9.95 -26.29 -29.25
C LEU A 21 10.10 -26.62 -27.75
N ASN A 22 10.91 -25.86 -27.02
CA ASN A 22 11.04 -26.01 -25.57
C ASN A 22 9.82 -25.53 -24.77
N PHE A 23 8.89 -24.79 -25.39
CA PHE A 23 7.62 -24.37 -24.77
C PHE A 23 6.45 -25.33 -25.04
N GLU A 24 6.63 -26.36 -25.87
CA GLU A 24 5.65 -27.44 -26.10
C GLU A 24 5.66 -28.42 -24.91
N GLY A 25 5.12 -27.97 -23.77
CA GLY A 25 5.03 -28.80 -22.56
C GLY A 25 4.51 -28.07 -21.33
N LEU A 26 4.47 -26.73 -21.36
CA LEU A 26 3.86 -25.92 -20.29
C LEU A 26 2.38 -25.62 -20.53
N SER A 27 1.71 -26.34 -21.42
CA SER A 27 0.27 -26.23 -21.67
C SER A 27 -0.58 -27.03 -20.67
N TYR A 28 -0.11 -27.21 -19.43
CA TYR A 28 -1.01 -27.63 -18.36
C TYR A 28 -1.83 -26.41 -17.95
N ILE A 29 -2.94 -26.22 -18.67
CA ILE A 29 -3.97 -25.27 -18.29
C ILE A 29 -4.51 -25.75 -16.93
N HIS A 30 -4.24 -24.99 -15.87
CA HIS A 30 -4.71 -25.32 -14.53
C HIS A 30 -6.24 -25.53 -14.57
N PRO A 31 -6.82 -26.54 -13.90
CA PRO A 31 -8.24 -26.89 -14.04
C PRO A 31 -9.24 -25.74 -13.77
N ALA A 32 -8.78 -24.67 -13.09
CA ALA A 32 -9.55 -23.45 -12.86
C ALA A 32 -9.57 -22.45 -14.03
N GLU A 33 -8.61 -22.49 -14.96
CA GLU A 33 -8.56 -21.61 -16.14
C GLU A 33 -9.82 -21.65 -17.03
N PRO A 34 -10.41 -22.81 -17.39
CA PRO A 34 -11.64 -22.83 -18.19
C PRO A 34 -12.81 -22.14 -17.46
N GLN A 35 -12.86 -22.24 -16.13
CA GLN A 35 -13.87 -21.58 -15.31
C GLN A 35 -13.65 -20.06 -15.25
N LEU A 36 -12.40 -19.60 -15.21
CA LEU A 36 -12.05 -18.18 -15.24
C LEU A 36 -12.30 -17.53 -16.61
N ARG A 37 -12.18 -18.31 -17.70
CA ARG A 37 -12.44 -17.86 -19.07
C ARG A 37 -13.94 -17.81 -19.40
N MET A 38 -14.69 -18.78 -18.90
CA MET A 38 -16.13 -18.91 -19.12
C MET A 38 -16.97 -18.15 -18.10
N GLY A 39 -16.44 -17.94 -16.89
CA GLY A 39 -17.07 -17.13 -15.87
C GLY A 39 -17.07 -15.68 -16.31
N GLU A 40 -18.26 -15.10 -16.45
CA GLU A 40 -18.40 -13.66 -16.34
C GLU A 40 -17.64 -13.21 -15.10
N ARG A 41 -16.82 -12.18 -15.23
CA ARG A 41 -16.12 -11.58 -14.09
C ARG A 41 -17.20 -11.27 -13.04
N SER A 42 -17.31 -12.11 -12.00
CA SER A 42 -18.48 -12.05 -11.08
C SER A 42 -18.53 -10.75 -10.28
N VAL A 43 -17.42 -10.02 -10.30
CA VAL A 43 -17.37 -8.61 -9.95
C VAL A 43 -17.28 -7.86 -11.28
N PRO A 44 -18.29 -7.04 -11.64
CA PRO A 44 -18.00 -5.87 -12.45
C PRO A 44 -16.77 -5.21 -11.84
N PRO A 45 -15.82 -4.68 -12.62
CA PRO A 45 -14.86 -3.74 -12.10
C PRO A 45 -15.64 -2.47 -11.74
N GLU A 46 -16.51 -2.52 -10.73
CA GLU A 46 -16.74 -1.36 -9.90
C GLU A 46 -15.37 -1.09 -9.27
N GLU A 47 -14.65 -0.24 -10.00
CA GLU A 47 -13.67 0.71 -9.52
C GLU A 47 -13.38 0.54 -8.03
N VAL A 48 -12.56 -0.45 -7.66
CA VAL A 48 -11.92 -0.42 -6.35
C VAL A 48 -11.06 0.83 -6.39
N SER A 49 -11.63 1.92 -5.87
CA SER A 49 -11.05 3.24 -6.03
C SER A 49 -9.62 3.18 -5.53
N ALA A 50 -8.72 3.98 -6.10
CA ALA A 50 -7.34 4.01 -5.62
C ALA A 50 -7.27 4.22 -4.09
N ALA A 51 -8.27 4.92 -3.52
CA ALA A 51 -8.44 5.08 -2.08
C ALA A 51 -8.76 3.77 -1.34
N GLU A 52 -9.57 2.89 -1.90
CA GLU A 52 -9.94 1.60 -1.31
C GLU A 52 -8.79 0.59 -1.39
N LEU A 53 -8.07 0.56 -2.52
CA LEU A 53 -6.82 -0.21 -2.65
C LEU A 53 -5.75 0.29 -1.67
N ALA A 54 -5.59 1.61 -1.52
CA ALA A 54 -4.67 2.21 -0.55
C ALA A 54 -5.06 1.90 0.90
N GLN A 55 -6.36 1.92 1.21
CA GLN A 55 -6.87 1.52 2.52
C GLN A 55 -6.62 0.03 2.79
N ALA A 56 -6.85 -0.85 1.81
CA ALA A 56 -6.60 -2.28 1.93
C ALA A 56 -5.10 -2.60 2.06
N SER A 57 -4.22 -1.91 1.33
CA SER A 57 -2.77 -2.07 1.50
C SER A 57 -2.27 -1.53 2.83
N MET A 58 -2.85 -0.44 3.34
CA MET A 58 -2.53 0.07 4.68
C MET A 58 -3.00 -0.87 5.79
N LYS A 59 -4.11 -1.60 5.59
CA LYS A 59 -4.65 -2.59 6.53
C LYS A 59 -3.92 -3.93 6.48
N ARG A 60 -3.36 -4.32 5.32
CA ARG A 60 -2.53 -5.53 5.20
C ARG A 60 -1.23 -5.35 5.98
N GLY A 61 -1.17 -6.00 7.14
CA GLY A 61 0.08 -6.12 7.90
C GLY A 61 1.17 -6.74 7.04
N ARG A 62 2.38 -6.17 7.09
CA ARG A 62 3.56 -6.78 6.46
C ARG A 62 3.81 -8.14 7.11
N SER A 63 4.24 -9.16 6.36
CA SER A 63 4.54 -10.50 6.92
C SER A 63 5.51 -10.46 8.12
N THR A 64 6.40 -9.47 8.16
CA THR A 64 7.35 -9.23 9.26
C THR A 64 6.76 -8.47 10.45
N ASN A 65 5.46 -8.19 10.49
CA ASN A 65 4.83 -7.34 11.49
C ASN A 65 4.33 -8.17 12.69
N GLN A 66 5.21 -8.39 13.67
CA GLN A 66 4.94 -9.19 14.89
C GLN A 66 3.78 -8.67 15.77
N SER A 67 3.33 -7.43 15.56
CA SER A 67 2.20 -6.85 16.27
C SER A 67 0.85 -7.19 15.65
N GLY A 68 0.78 -7.52 14.36
CA GLY A 68 -0.46 -7.56 13.58
C GLY A 68 -1.06 -6.18 13.25
N THR A 69 -0.60 -5.10 13.90
CA THR A 69 -1.09 -3.73 13.70
C THR A 69 -0.07 -2.91 12.91
N PRO A 70 -0.42 -2.39 11.71
CA PRO A 70 0.45 -1.52 10.93
C PRO A 70 1.00 -0.35 11.76
N GLY A 71 2.32 -0.18 11.73
CA GLY A 71 3.07 0.86 12.45
C GLY A 71 3.05 0.76 13.99
N VAL A 72 2.81 -0.43 14.52
CA VAL A 72 3.30 -0.85 15.84
C VAL A 72 4.48 -1.77 15.62
N VAL A 73 5.67 -1.37 16.08
CA VAL A 73 6.93 -2.06 15.77
C VAL A 73 7.61 -2.54 17.05
N ARG A 74 8.02 -3.81 17.07
CA ARG A 74 8.91 -4.34 18.10
C ARG A 74 10.34 -3.89 17.83
N ARG A 75 10.95 -3.19 18.78
CA ARG A 75 12.38 -2.81 18.72
C ARG A 75 13.17 -3.69 19.67
N LYS A 76 13.98 -4.60 19.13
CA LYS A 76 14.86 -5.47 19.92
C LYS A 76 15.82 -4.61 20.75
N GLY A 77 15.94 -4.91 22.03
CA GLY A 77 16.89 -4.23 22.88
C GLY A 77 18.33 -4.69 22.62
N ARG A 78 19.29 -3.98 23.21
CA ARG A 78 20.72 -4.27 23.11
C ARG A 78 21.28 -4.55 24.49
N GLY A 79 22.18 -5.52 24.61
CA GLY A 79 22.77 -5.93 25.89
C GLY A 79 21.70 -6.40 26.87
N ASN A 80 21.67 -5.78 28.06
CA ASN A 80 20.77 -6.16 29.15
C ASN A 80 19.35 -5.56 29.04
N HIS A 81 19.04 -4.83 27.96
CA HIS A 81 17.72 -4.24 27.78
C HIS A 81 16.83 -5.18 26.94
N PRO A 82 15.63 -5.58 27.41
CA PRO A 82 14.73 -6.48 26.68
C PRO A 82 14.10 -5.81 25.44
N GLY A 83 14.15 -4.48 25.36
CA GLY A 83 13.67 -3.67 24.24
C GLY A 83 12.31 -3.04 24.54
N TYR A 84 11.64 -2.57 23.50
CA TYR A 84 10.39 -1.84 23.63
C TYR A 84 9.49 -2.02 22.41
N TRP A 85 8.20 -1.75 22.61
CA TRP A 85 7.20 -1.63 21.55
C TRP A 85 6.96 -0.16 21.25
N THR A 86 6.92 0.22 19.98
CA THR A 86 6.70 1.62 19.57
C THR A 86 5.49 1.74 18.66
N ALA A 87 4.55 2.61 19.03
CA ALA A 87 3.49 3.09 18.16
C ALA A 87 3.99 4.30 17.35
N GLN A 88 3.84 4.28 16.02
CA GLN A 88 4.31 5.34 15.12
C GLN A 88 3.20 5.80 14.18
N SER A 89 2.83 7.07 14.19
CA SER A 89 1.79 7.61 13.30
C SER A 89 2.22 8.94 12.70
N ALA A 90 1.70 9.25 11.51
CA ALA A 90 1.81 10.58 10.92
C ALA A 90 0.44 11.26 10.99
N ALA A 91 0.33 12.38 11.71
CA ALA A 91 -0.88 13.18 11.84
C ALA A 91 -0.54 14.66 11.57
N GLY A 92 -1.34 15.34 10.74
CA GLY A 92 -1.13 16.76 10.40
C GLY A 92 0.27 17.09 9.86
N GLY A 93 0.88 16.19 9.06
CA GLY A 93 2.22 16.38 8.52
C GLY A 93 3.37 16.17 9.51
N ARG A 94 3.08 15.84 10.78
CA ARG A 94 4.09 15.56 11.81
C ARG A 94 4.14 14.08 12.16
N TRP A 95 5.34 13.61 12.49
CA TRP A 95 5.56 12.25 12.98
C TRP A 95 5.38 12.18 14.50
N LEU A 96 4.49 11.31 14.95
CA LEU A 96 4.22 11.03 16.35
C LEU A 96 4.69 9.61 16.67
N SER A 97 5.45 9.47 17.76
CA SER A 97 5.90 8.16 18.23
C SER A 97 5.85 8.06 19.74
N LYS A 98 5.38 6.93 20.27
CA LYS A 98 5.40 6.61 21.70
C LYS A 98 5.88 5.18 21.90
N SER A 99 6.75 4.99 22.90
CA SER A 99 7.40 3.71 23.16
C SER A 99 7.07 3.20 24.55
N PHE A 100 6.85 1.89 24.66
CA PHE A 100 6.51 1.18 25.87
C PHE A 100 7.58 0.13 26.14
N SER A 101 8.25 0.24 27.29
CA SER A 101 9.37 -0.64 27.64
C SER A 101 8.89 -2.03 28.02
N VAL A 102 9.50 -3.05 27.43
CA VAL A 102 9.25 -4.45 27.82
C VAL A 102 9.79 -4.74 29.21
N ALA A 103 10.82 -4.02 29.67
CA ALA A 103 11.35 -4.19 31.01
C ALA A 103 10.36 -3.79 32.10
N LEU A 104 9.48 -2.82 31.81
CA LEU A 104 8.56 -2.26 32.79
C LEU A 104 7.17 -2.93 32.74
N PHE A 105 6.68 -3.23 31.54
CA PHE A 105 5.33 -3.79 31.35
C PHE A 105 5.33 -5.29 31.01
N GLY A 106 6.46 -5.86 30.59
CA GLY A 106 6.48 -7.18 29.96
C GLY A 106 6.14 -7.14 28.47
N GLU A 107 6.33 -8.26 27.77
CA GLU A 107 6.23 -8.32 26.30
C GLU A 107 4.79 -8.07 25.81
N ASP A 108 3.82 -8.77 26.40
CA ASP A 108 2.43 -8.73 25.97
C ASP A 108 1.73 -7.42 26.32
N GLU A 109 1.98 -6.89 27.52
CA GLU A 109 1.37 -5.64 27.98
C GLU A 109 1.98 -4.44 27.26
N ALA A 110 3.30 -4.41 27.04
CA ALA A 110 3.91 -3.36 26.22
C ALA A 110 3.38 -3.38 24.78
N LYS A 111 3.11 -4.56 24.21
CA LYS A 111 2.45 -4.71 22.91
C LYS A 111 1.03 -4.15 22.94
N ARG A 112 0.24 -4.49 23.96
CA ARG A 112 -1.14 -4.02 24.13
C ARG A 112 -1.22 -2.50 24.20
N LEU A 113 -0.41 -1.88 25.06
CA LEU A 113 -0.34 -0.42 25.22
C LEU A 113 0.06 0.29 23.91
N ALA A 114 1.00 -0.30 23.15
CA ALA A 114 1.38 0.26 21.85
C ALA A 114 0.24 0.19 20.81
N ILE A 115 -0.57 -0.85 20.84
CA ILE A 115 -1.74 -0.99 19.96
C ILE A 115 -2.83 0.03 20.35
N GLU A 116 -3.11 0.19 21.65
CA GLU A 116 -4.08 1.17 22.15
C GLU A 116 -3.68 2.60 21.79
N GLU A 117 -2.42 2.97 21.99
CA GLU A 117 -1.91 4.29 21.58
C GLU A 117 -2.02 4.49 20.06
N ARG A 118 -1.76 3.44 19.28
CA ARG A 118 -1.93 3.49 17.83
C ARG A 118 -3.39 3.73 17.45
N ALA A 119 -4.34 3.10 18.14
CA ALA A 119 -5.76 3.36 17.92
C ALA A 119 -6.10 4.83 18.21
N ALA A 120 -5.59 5.38 19.33
CA ALA A 120 -5.78 6.78 19.68
C ALA A 120 -5.24 7.75 18.60
N HIS A 121 -4.01 7.52 18.12
CA HIS A 121 -3.43 8.30 17.02
C HIS A 121 -4.29 8.26 15.74
N LEU A 122 -4.90 7.11 15.41
CA LEU A 122 -5.75 6.99 14.23
C LEU A 122 -7.07 7.73 14.41
N THR A 123 -7.69 7.65 15.58
CA THR A 123 -8.91 8.40 15.90
C THR A 123 -8.67 9.91 15.81
N GLN A 124 -7.59 10.41 16.41
CA GLN A 124 -7.20 11.82 16.32
C GLN A 124 -6.94 12.26 14.88
N ARG A 125 -6.33 11.40 14.06
CA ARG A 125 -6.07 11.72 12.66
C ARG A 125 -7.36 11.76 11.83
N ILE A 126 -8.35 10.92 12.14
CA ILE A 126 -9.65 10.94 11.47
C ILE A 126 -10.42 12.21 11.84
N SER A 127 -10.38 12.64 13.11
CA SER A 127 -11.05 13.88 13.53
C SER A 127 -10.43 15.12 12.87
N GLN A 128 -9.09 15.24 12.85
CA GLN A 128 -8.38 16.34 12.18
C GLN A 128 -8.69 16.42 10.68
N ARG A 129 -8.74 15.27 10.00
CA ARG A 129 -9.04 15.22 8.57
C ARG A 129 -10.48 15.64 8.25
N ARG A 130 -11.43 15.39 9.16
CA ARG A 130 -12.82 15.86 9.01
C ARG A 130 -12.89 17.38 9.16
N SER A 131 -12.26 17.96 10.17
CA SER A 131 -12.25 19.43 10.36
C SER A 131 -11.57 20.19 9.22
N GLU A 132 -10.49 19.65 8.64
CA GLU A 132 -9.82 20.26 7.48
C GLU A 132 -10.75 20.27 6.24
N LYS A 133 -11.52 19.20 6.05
CA LYS A 133 -12.44 19.07 4.92
C LYS A 133 -13.57 20.11 4.99
N ASP A 134 -14.14 20.30 6.17
CA ASP A 134 -15.22 21.28 6.42
C ASP A 134 -14.73 22.72 6.21
N THR A 135 -13.47 23.01 6.55
CA THR A 135 -12.86 24.34 6.36
C THR A 135 -12.58 24.62 4.87
N SER A 136 -12.14 23.61 4.12
CA SER A 136 -11.85 23.74 2.68
C SER A 136 -13.09 23.90 1.79
N ALA A 137 -14.24 23.37 2.21
CA ALA A 137 -15.51 23.50 1.48
C ALA A 137 -16.14 24.91 1.57
N SER A 138 -15.75 25.71 2.57
CA SER A 138 -16.28 27.06 2.79
C SER A 138 -15.49 28.16 2.06
N SER A 139 -14.30 27.86 1.51
CA SER A 139 -13.45 28.86 0.81
C SER A 139 -13.57 28.85 -0.71
N SER A 140 -14.38 27.97 -1.32
CA SER A 140 -14.62 27.94 -2.77
C SER A 140 -15.91 28.67 -3.18
N GLY A 141 -16.17 29.83 -2.55
CA GLY A 141 -17.24 30.76 -2.90
C GLY A 141 -16.73 31.88 -3.81
N THR A 142 -17.04 31.75 -5.09
CA THR A 142 -16.87 32.66 -6.23
C THR A 142 -16.84 34.16 -5.88
N GLY A 143 -15.71 34.83 -6.20
CA GLY A 143 -15.65 36.29 -6.24
C GLY A 143 -16.34 36.86 -7.48
N PRO A 144 -17.14 37.94 -7.38
CA PRO A 144 -17.83 38.52 -8.53
C PRO A 144 -16.84 39.26 -9.44
N THR A 145 -16.78 38.87 -10.71
CA THR A 145 -16.05 39.60 -11.76
C THR A 145 -16.87 40.83 -12.18
N SER A 146 -16.53 42.02 -11.69
CA SER A 146 -17.09 43.28 -12.19
C SER A 146 -16.54 43.60 -13.58
N ARG A 147 -17.38 43.44 -14.60
CA ARG A 147 -17.23 44.05 -15.94
C ARG A 147 -17.53 45.55 -15.80
N LYS A 148 -16.56 46.41 -16.10
CA LYS A 148 -16.78 47.84 -16.34
C LYS A 148 -16.89 48.02 -17.84
N ASP A 149 -18.11 48.25 -18.32
CA ASP A 149 -18.37 48.87 -19.61
C ASP A 149 -18.02 50.37 -19.48
N ASN A 150 -17.26 50.91 -20.43
CA ASN A 150 -16.93 52.32 -20.52
C ASN A 150 -17.32 52.76 -21.93
N ASP A 151 -18.33 53.65 -22.01
CA ASP A 151 -18.64 54.48 -23.18
C ASP A 151 -17.58 55.57 -23.37
#